data_AF-A0AAV8WLW2-F1
#
_entry.id   AF-A0AAV8WLW2-F1
#
_cell.length_a   1.000
_cell.length_b   1.000
_cell.length_c   1.000
_cell.angle_alpha   90.00
_cell.angle_beta   90.00
_cell.angle_gamma   90.00
#
_symmetry.space_group_name_H-M   'P 1'
#
loop_
_entity.id
_entity.type
_entity.pdbx_description
1 polymer ?
#
loop_
_entity_poly.entity_id
_entity_poly.type
_entity_poly.pdbx_seq_one_letter_code
_entity_poly.pdbx_strand_id
1 'polypeptide(L)'
;MSDSSTSSESASSDEEQILLNDYEHEVPKNRNYVENTVVLYSEQEFISHFRISRNVYNDLVEKFRNSDYFSEEGNGPDGNIGAAHSVLIFLWFAAHQTASFRDVADRFDITISSLFRITNKVIRFLSSMSADVIKWPNEEEQERIEEYFLEKGFPGVIGAIDGTHIKIDKPSDDPDSYLNRKHFFSIQVQVVCDHEKRIRDVFLGYPGSVHDSRAFRASPLSTTLAEKCGPINDIFEYEVIGNDENIPDIVEPQGIGEDQADDRDGVIMRDNVARMLFQRR
;
A
#
# COMPACT_ATOMS: atom_id res chain seq x y z
N MET A 1 -67.33 -58.33 -33.66
CA MET A 1 -67.32 -57.22 -32.70
C MET A 1 -65.91 -56.65 -32.69
N SER A 2 -65.83 -55.31 -32.71
CA SER A 2 -64.64 -54.46 -32.49
C SER A 2 -63.76 -54.12 -33.71
N ASP A 3 -64.17 -53.04 -34.42
CA ASP A 3 -63.45 -51.79 -34.79
C ASP A 3 -61.91 -51.81 -34.75
N SER A 4 -61.16 -51.52 -35.83
CA SER A 4 -60.91 -50.21 -36.50
C SER A 4 -60.57 -49.05 -35.55
N SER A 5 -59.32 -48.56 -35.58
CA SER A 5 -58.95 -47.16 -35.91
C SER A 5 -57.48 -46.88 -35.57
N THR A 6 -56.76 -46.36 -36.56
CA THR A 6 -55.47 -45.70 -36.46
C THR A 6 -55.64 -44.29 -35.88
N SER A 7 -54.77 -43.86 -34.96
CA SER A 7 -54.37 -42.46 -34.80
C SER A 7 -53.00 -42.39 -34.13
N SER A 8 -52.05 -41.80 -34.85
CA SER A 8 -50.81 -41.23 -34.34
C SER A 8 -51.11 -40.00 -33.49
N GLU A 9 -50.47 -39.86 -32.33
CA GLU A 9 -50.11 -38.53 -31.82
C GLU A 9 -48.93 -38.62 -30.85
N SER A 10 -47.93 -37.83 -31.20
CA SER A 10 -46.67 -37.55 -30.53
C SER A 10 -46.85 -36.62 -29.32
N ALA A 11 -45.82 -36.62 -28.47
CA ALA A 11 -45.45 -35.60 -27.50
C ALA A 11 -46.11 -35.69 -26.11
N SER A 12 -45.31 -36.16 -25.16
CA SER A 12 -45.28 -35.60 -23.81
C SER A 12 -43.81 -35.61 -23.37
N SER A 13 -43.00 -34.81 -24.08
CA SER A 13 -41.64 -34.45 -23.69
C SER A 13 -41.63 -33.30 -22.66
N ASP A 14 -42.80 -33.01 -22.09
CA ASP A 14 -43.03 -31.85 -21.22
C ASP A 14 -43.00 -32.22 -19.73
N GLU A 15 -43.07 -33.51 -19.36
CA GLU A 15 -42.99 -33.93 -17.94
C GLU A 15 -41.55 -34.07 -17.42
N GLU A 16 -40.56 -34.25 -18.30
CA GLU A 16 -39.14 -34.31 -17.89
C GLU A 16 -38.46 -32.93 -17.81
N GLN A 17 -39.09 -31.86 -18.28
CA GLN A 17 -38.54 -30.49 -18.19
C GLN A 17 -39.01 -29.68 -16.97
N ILE A 18 -39.81 -30.26 -16.08
CA ILE A 18 -40.41 -29.52 -14.94
C ILE A 18 -39.66 -29.75 -13.60
N LEU A 19 -38.57 -30.53 -13.57
CA LEU A 19 -37.74 -30.75 -12.37
C LEU A 19 -36.33 -30.12 -12.45
N LEU A 20 -36.18 -29.04 -13.23
CA LEU A 20 -34.90 -28.31 -13.38
C LEU A 20 -35.01 -26.83 -13.01
N ASN A 21 -36.03 -26.44 -12.23
CA ASN A 21 -36.05 -25.14 -11.57
C ASN A 21 -36.04 -25.33 -10.05
N ASP A 22 -35.10 -24.64 -9.41
CA ASP A 22 -35.03 -24.31 -7.98
C ASP A 22 -34.36 -25.31 -7.01
N TYR A 23 -33.39 -26.11 -7.48
CA TYR A 23 -32.25 -26.35 -6.58
C TYR A 23 -31.41 -25.08 -6.58
N GLU A 24 -31.71 -24.15 -5.66
CA GLU A 24 -30.75 -23.12 -5.26
C GLU A 24 -29.45 -23.85 -4.94
N HIS A 25 -28.49 -23.79 -5.85
CA HIS A 25 -27.18 -24.36 -5.62
C HIS A 25 -26.53 -23.52 -4.53
N GLU A 26 -26.65 -23.97 -3.28
CA GLU A 26 -25.96 -23.37 -2.16
C GLU A 26 -24.45 -23.48 -2.42
N VAL A 27 -23.86 -22.36 -2.85
CA VAL A 27 -22.41 -22.25 -2.97
C VAL A 27 -21.82 -22.49 -1.57
N PRO A 28 -20.91 -23.46 -1.39
CA PRO A 28 -20.25 -23.68 -0.11
C PRO A 28 -19.58 -22.38 0.38
N LYS A 29 -19.86 -21.99 1.61
CA LYS A 29 -19.38 -20.74 2.22
C LYS A 29 -18.42 -21.03 3.35
N ASN A 30 -17.35 -20.24 3.47
CA ASN A 30 -16.44 -20.30 4.60
C ASN A 30 -17.01 -19.55 5.82
N ARG A 31 -18.13 -20.06 6.35
CA ARG A 31 -18.88 -19.41 7.44
C ARG A 31 -18.02 -19.34 8.71
N ASN A 32 -18.09 -18.21 9.39
CA ASN A 32 -17.45 -17.98 10.69
C ASN A 32 -15.92 -18.14 10.68
N TYR A 33 -15.25 -17.82 9.56
CA TYR A 33 -13.79 -17.89 9.45
C TYR A 33 -13.08 -17.10 10.56
N VAL A 34 -13.58 -15.92 10.89
CA VAL A 34 -12.95 -15.06 11.91
C VAL A 34 -13.10 -15.68 13.30
N GLU A 35 -14.31 -16.08 13.67
CA GLU A 35 -14.64 -16.63 14.99
C GLU A 35 -13.97 -17.99 15.23
N ASN A 36 -13.92 -18.85 14.21
CA ASN A 36 -13.43 -20.21 14.34
C ASN A 36 -11.94 -20.36 14.01
N THR A 37 -11.36 -19.49 13.19
CA THR A 37 -9.98 -19.63 12.72
C THR A 37 -9.08 -18.49 13.22
N VAL A 38 -9.47 -17.24 12.95
CA VAL A 38 -8.60 -16.08 13.28
C VAL A 38 -8.38 -15.91 14.78
N VAL A 39 -9.39 -16.23 15.60
CA VAL A 39 -9.28 -16.23 17.07
C VAL A 39 -8.25 -17.25 17.57
N LEU A 40 -8.05 -18.35 16.85
CA LEU A 40 -7.13 -19.43 17.25
C LEU A 40 -5.68 -19.20 16.82
N TYR A 41 -5.40 -18.23 15.94
CA TYR A 41 -4.02 -17.94 15.53
C TYR A 41 -3.16 -17.52 16.73
N SER A 42 -1.96 -18.07 16.81
CA SER A 42 -0.88 -17.51 17.62
C SER A 42 -0.52 -16.08 17.16
N GLU A 43 0.25 -15.34 17.96
CA GLU A 43 0.69 -14.00 17.57
C GLU A 43 1.54 -14.03 16.29
N GLN A 44 2.41 -15.03 16.14
CA GLN A 44 3.25 -15.19 14.97
C GLN A 44 2.42 -15.50 13.71
N GLU A 45 1.41 -16.36 13.81
CA GLU A 45 0.49 -16.65 12.70
C GLU A 45 -0.34 -15.42 12.33
N PHE A 46 -0.81 -14.67 13.34
CA PHE A 46 -1.56 -13.44 13.11
C PHE A 46 -0.71 -12.40 12.38
N ILE A 47 0.53 -12.15 12.82
CA ILE A 47 1.47 -11.24 12.14
C ILE A 47 1.81 -11.74 10.73
N SER A 48 1.98 -13.05 10.55
CA SER A 48 2.24 -13.63 9.22
C SER A 48 1.11 -13.33 8.23
N HIS A 49 -0.14 -13.46 8.67
CA HIS A 49 -1.33 -13.23 7.84
C HIS A 49 -1.71 -11.76 7.68
N PHE A 50 -1.69 -10.97 8.76
CA PHE A 50 -2.24 -9.61 8.79
C PHE A 50 -1.16 -8.52 8.82
N ARG A 51 0.13 -8.91 8.88
CA ARG A 51 1.32 -8.03 8.84
C ARG A 51 1.45 -7.02 9.98
N ILE A 52 0.58 -7.11 10.98
CA ILE A 52 0.59 -6.27 12.19
C ILE A 52 0.32 -7.14 13.43
N SER A 53 0.73 -6.66 14.60
CA SER A 53 0.44 -7.33 15.87
C SER A 53 -1.03 -7.20 16.25
N ARG A 54 -1.51 -8.10 17.13
CA ARG A 54 -2.90 -8.05 17.63
C ARG A 54 -3.19 -6.75 18.38
N ASN A 55 -2.21 -6.20 19.09
CA ASN A 55 -2.36 -4.93 19.80
C ASN A 55 -2.64 -3.78 18.83
N VAL A 56 -1.84 -3.64 17.77
CA VAL A 56 -2.05 -2.61 16.75
C VAL A 56 -3.39 -2.81 16.03
N TYR A 57 -3.76 -4.06 15.76
CA TYR A 57 -5.08 -4.39 15.21
C TYR A 57 -6.21 -3.91 16.12
N ASN A 58 -6.17 -4.23 17.42
CA ASN A 58 -7.22 -3.82 18.37
C ASN A 58 -7.32 -2.29 18.46
N ASP A 59 -6.19 -1.60 18.55
CA ASP A 59 -6.16 -0.12 18.55
C ASP A 59 -6.78 0.46 17.27
N LEU A 60 -6.49 -0.17 16.12
CA LEU A 60 -7.04 0.25 14.83
C LEU A 60 -8.55 0.02 14.74
N VAL A 61 -9.05 -1.10 15.30
CA VAL A 61 -10.47 -1.41 15.37
C VAL A 61 -11.21 -0.40 16.25
N GLU A 62 -10.67 -0.04 17.40
CA GLU A 62 -11.27 0.99 18.26
C GLU A 62 -11.31 2.34 17.57
N LYS A 63 -10.21 2.76 16.93
CA LYS A 63 -10.18 4.02 16.16
C LYS A 63 -11.16 4.00 14.99
N PHE A 64 -11.26 2.88 14.27
CA PHE A 64 -12.19 2.75 13.14
C PHE A 64 -13.64 2.79 13.60
N ARG A 65 -13.98 2.06 14.68
CA ARG A 65 -15.33 2.03 15.26
C ARG A 65 -15.82 3.42 15.68
N ASN A 66 -14.93 4.23 16.24
CA ASN A 66 -15.23 5.58 16.72
C ASN A 66 -15.07 6.67 15.64
N SER A 67 -14.82 6.29 14.38
CA SER A 67 -14.66 7.24 13.28
C SER A 67 -15.94 7.43 12.48
N ASP A 68 -16.05 8.58 11.79
CA ASP A 68 -17.17 8.87 10.87
C ASP A 68 -17.23 7.93 9.64
N TYR A 69 -16.21 7.09 9.43
CA TYR A 69 -16.15 6.12 8.33
C TYR A 69 -16.89 4.81 8.64
N PHE A 70 -17.22 4.57 9.92
CA PHE A 70 -17.98 3.42 10.37
C PHE A 70 -19.39 3.84 10.82
N SER A 71 -20.36 2.96 10.60
CA SER A 71 -21.73 3.14 11.05
C SER A 71 -22.29 1.78 11.42
N GLU A 72 -22.98 1.68 12.55
CA GLU A 72 -23.64 0.44 12.96
C GLU A 72 -24.92 0.17 12.18
N GLU A 73 -25.46 1.19 11.49
CA GLU A 73 -26.70 1.07 10.71
C GLU A 73 -26.42 0.35 9.38
N GLY A 74 -26.85 -0.91 9.30
CA GLY A 74 -26.81 -1.72 8.09
C GLY A 74 -28.14 -1.72 7.35
N ASN A 75 -28.11 -1.50 6.03
CA ASN A 75 -29.29 -1.59 5.16
C ASN A 75 -29.48 -3.00 4.53
N GLY A 76 -28.73 -4.00 4.99
CA GLY A 76 -28.74 -5.36 4.45
C GLY A 76 -29.48 -6.35 5.37
N PRO A 77 -29.91 -7.51 4.83
CA PRO A 77 -30.65 -8.53 5.59
C PRO A 77 -29.84 -9.12 6.75
N ASP A 78 -28.51 -9.18 6.63
CA ASP A 78 -27.60 -9.69 7.67
C ASP A 78 -26.99 -8.57 8.56
N GLY A 79 -27.48 -7.34 8.44
CA GLY A 79 -26.91 -6.17 9.12
C GLY A 79 -25.62 -5.64 8.48
N ASN A 80 -24.88 -4.79 9.21
CA ASN A 80 -23.58 -4.29 8.76
C ASN A 80 -22.45 -5.17 9.31
N ILE A 81 -21.41 -5.38 8.51
CA ILE A 81 -20.19 -6.07 8.95
C ILE A 81 -19.52 -5.21 10.03
N GLY A 82 -19.25 -5.79 11.19
CA GLY A 82 -18.68 -5.08 12.33
C GLY A 82 -17.30 -4.46 12.05
N ALA A 83 -16.90 -3.48 12.86
CA ALA A 83 -15.63 -2.78 12.72
C ALA A 83 -14.41 -3.72 12.71
N ALA A 84 -14.38 -4.68 13.65
CA ALA A 84 -13.34 -5.70 13.77
C ALA A 84 -13.16 -6.51 12.46
N HIS A 85 -14.27 -7.05 11.95
CA HIS A 85 -14.29 -7.79 10.69
C HIS A 85 -13.86 -6.94 9.51
N SER A 86 -14.34 -5.71 9.43
CA SER A 86 -14.00 -4.76 8.35
C SER A 86 -12.49 -4.51 8.28
N VAL A 87 -11.84 -4.32 9.42
CA VAL A 87 -10.39 -4.12 9.51
C VAL A 87 -9.65 -5.40 9.12
N LEU A 88 -10.05 -6.58 9.61
CA LEU A 88 -9.42 -7.87 9.21
C LEU A 88 -9.52 -8.13 7.72
N ILE A 89 -10.68 -7.89 7.12
CA ILE A 89 -10.92 -8.05 5.68
C ILE A 89 -9.95 -7.17 4.88
N PHE A 90 -9.84 -5.89 5.26
CA PHE A 90 -8.92 -4.96 4.63
C PHE A 90 -7.45 -5.38 4.80
N LEU A 91 -7.05 -5.74 6.03
CA LEU A 91 -5.68 -6.15 6.32
C LEU A 91 -5.30 -7.40 5.54
N TRP A 92 -6.20 -8.37 5.43
CA TRP A 92 -5.97 -9.56 4.61
C TRP A 92 -5.72 -9.18 3.15
N PHE A 93 -6.56 -8.32 2.58
CA PHE A 93 -6.40 -7.83 1.21
C PHE A 93 -5.06 -7.10 1.02
N ALA A 94 -4.70 -6.19 1.93
CA ALA A 94 -3.47 -5.40 1.83
C ALA A 94 -2.19 -6.23 2.09
N ALA A 95 -2.26 -7.26 2.93
CA ALA A 95 -1.12 -8.08 3.31
C ALA A 95 -0.65 -9.06 2.22
N HIS A 96 -1.51 -9.36 1.24
CA HIS A 96 -1.28 -10.41 0.26
C HIS A 96 -1.30 -9.85 -1.16
N GLN A 97 -0.11 -9.68 -1.75
CA GLN A 97 0.08 -9.09 -3.08
C GLN A 97 -0.70 -9.79 -4.22
N THR A 98 -1.05 -11.06 -4.05
CA THR A 98 -1.73 -11.88 -5.07
C THR A 98 -3.18 -12.22 -4.73
N ALA A 99 -3.72 -11.75 -3.61
CA ALA A 99 -5.09 -12.05 -3.22
C ALA A 99 -6.07 -11.28 -4.12
N SER A 100 -6.87 -12.00 -4.90
CA SER A 100 -7.93 -11.36 -5.68
C SER A 100 -9.11 -10.99 -4.77
N PHE A 101 -9.94 -10.05 -5.21
CA PHE A 101 -11.19 -9.73 -4.53
C PHE A 101 -12.08 -10.97 -4.35
N ARG A 102 -12.02 -11.93 -5.27
CA ARG A 102 -12.78 -13.18 -5.18
C ARG A 102 -12.27 -14.05 -4.03
N ASP A 103 -10.96 -14.19 -3.88
CA ASP A 103 -10.37 -15.03 -2.84
C ASP A 103 -10.64 -14.48 -1.44
N VAL A 104 -10.58 -13.15 -1.29
CA VAL A 104 -10.89 -12.48 -0.02
C VAL A 104 -12.39 -12.56 0.28
N ALA A 105 -13.24 -12.32 -0.72
CA ALA A 105 -14.69 -12.40 -0.56
C ALA A 105 -15.13 -13.82 -0.14
N ASP A 106 -14.61 -14.85 -0.80
CA ASP A 106 -14.86 -16.26 -0.47
C ASP A 106 -14.41 -16.60 0.95
N ARG A 107 -13.17 -16.21 1.32
CA ARG A 107 -12.59 -16.51 2.63
C ARG A 107 -13.39 -15.94 3.80
N PHE A 108 -13.90 -14.72 3.66
CA PHE A 108 -14.65 -14.03 4.72
C PHE A 108 -16.18 -14.19 4.60
N ASP A 109 -16.66 -15.01 3.65
CA ASP A 109 -18.09 -15.19 3.35
C ASP A 109 -18.83 -13.87 3.14
N ILE A 110 -18.28 -13.02 2.26
CA ILE A 110 -18.89 -11.74 1.89
C ILE A 110 -19.01 -11.62 0.36
N THR A 111 -19.90 -10.74 -0.11
CA THR A 111 -19.95 -10.42 -1.53
C THR A 111 -18.75 -9.56 -1.95
N ILE A 112 -18.33 -9.66 -3.21
CA ILE A 112 -17.29 -8.80 -3.79
C ILE A 112 -17.66 -7.31 -3.64
N SER A 113 -18.94 -6.97 -3.81
CA SER A 113 -19.45 -5.61 -3.63
C SER A 113 -19.29 -5.12 -2.20
N SER A 114 -19.55 -5.98 -1.20
CA SER A 114 -19.30 -5.67 0.21
C SER A 114 -17.82 -5.47 0.50
N LEU A 115 -16.96 -6.36 0.00
CA LEU A 115 -15.51 -6.24 0.11
C LEU A 115 -15.02 -4.89 -0.44
N PHE A 116 -15.44 -4.51 -1.65
CA PHE A 116 -15.08 -3.23 -2.26
C PHE A 116 -15.50 -2.04 -1.39
N ARG A 117 -16.73 -2.05 -0.85
CA ARG A 117 -17.21 -0.99 0.03
C ARG A 117 -16.40 -0.91 1.32
N ILE A 118 -16.11 -2.05 1.95
CA ILE A 118 -15.30 -2.13 3.18
C ILE A 118 -13.90 -1.62 2.93
N THR A 119 -13.22 -2.12 1.90
CA THR A 119 -11.87 -1.72 1.54
C THR A 119 -11.79 -0.21 1.33
N ASN A 120 -12.72 0.39 0.58
CA ASN A 120 -12.74 1.84 0.40
C ASN A 120 -12.98 2.62 1.70
N LYS A 121 -13.85 2.14 2.59
CA LYS A 121 -14.07 2.78 3.90
C LYS A 121 -12.82 2.76 4.76
N VAL A 122 -12.17 1.60 4.87
CA VAL A 122 -10.96 1.43 5.68
C VAL A 122 -9.79 2.22 5.08
N ILE A 123 -9.64 2.24 3.75
CA ILE A 123 -8.63 3.08 3.08
C ILE A 123 -8.82 4.56 3.44
N ARG A 124 -10.03 5.10 3.30
CA ARG A 124 -10.31 6.51 3.60
C ARG A 124 -10.04 6.84 5.06
N PHE A 125 -10.44 5.94 5.97
CA PHE A 125 -10.13 6.06 7.39
C PHE A 125 -8.62 6.09 7.65
N LEU A 126 -7.86 5.14 7.10
CA LEU A 126 -6.40 5.11 7.25
C LEU A 126 -5.72 6.35 6.64
N SER A 127 -6.17 6.79 5.47
CA SER A 127 -5.69 8.02 4.85
C SER A 127 -5.97 9.24 5.73
N SER A 128 -7.11 9.29 6.42
CA SER A 128 -7.43 10.40 7.33
C SER A 128 -6.49 10.48 8.54
N MET A 129 -5.91 9.35 8.96
CA MET A 129 -4.93 9.29 10.05
C MET A 129 -3.49 9.57 9.60
N SER A 130 -3.23 9.61 8.28
CA SER A 130 -1.86 9.66 7.75
C SER A 130 -1.05 10.85 8.28
N ALA A 131 -1.65 12.03 8.38
CA ALA A 131 -1.01 13.24 8.90
C ALA A 131 -0.66 13.14 10.40
N ASP A 132 -1.36 12.31 11.17
CA ASP A 132 -1.08 12.11 12.58
C ASP A 132 0.05 11.11 12.83
N VAL A 133 0.27 10.21 11.87
CA VAL A 133 1.22 9.09 11.98
C VAL A 133 2.52 9.38 11.24
N ILE A 134 2.44 9.92 10.02
CA ILE A 134 3.60 10.27 9.19
C ILE A 134 3.95 11.72 9.50
N LYS A 135 4.87 11.89 10.46
CA LYS A 135 5.36 13.18 10.92
C LYS A 135 6.85 13.28 10.73
N TRP A 136 7.30 14.48 10.39
CA TRP A 136 8.71 14.81 10.43
C TRP A 136 9.24 14.64 11.86
N PRO A 137 10.46 14.09 12.06
CA PRO A 137 11.05 13.95 13.39
C PRO A 137 11.14 15.31 14.10
N ASN A 138 10.81 15.32 15.39
CA ASN A 138 11.09 16.48 16.25
C ASN A 138 12.60 16.56 16.58
N GLU A 139 13.05 17.60 17.28
CA GLU A 139 14.49 17.82 17.54
C GLU A 139 15.15 16.64 18.26
N GLU A 140 14.52 16.11 19.31
CA GLU A 140 15.02 14.96 20.07
C GLU A 140 15.09 13.68 19.22
N GLU A 141 14.11 13.48 18.34
CA GLU A 141 14.14 12.38 17.37
C GLU A 141 15.24 12.58 16.32
N GLN A 142 15.45 13.80 15.85
CA GLN A 142 16.49 14.11 14.88
C GLN A 142 17.88 13.83 15.44
N GLU A 143 18.18 14.24 16.68
CA GLU A 143 19.44 13.96 17.38
C GLU A 143 19.72 12.45 17.42
N ARG A 144 18.72 11.63 17.80
CA ARG A 144 18.87 10.17 17.80
C ARG A 144 19.13 9.58 16.41
N ILE A 145 18.44 10.11 15.39
CA ILE A 145 18.63 9.62 14.02
C ILE A 145 20.04 9.97 13.54
N GLU A 146 20.48 11.20 13.79
CA GLU A 146 21.83 11.69 13.49
C GLU A 146 22.91 10.85 14.18
N GLU A 147 22.78 10.57 15.49
CA GLU A 147 23.71 9.72 16.24
C GLU A 147 23.84 8.34 15.59
N TYR A 148 22.71 7.72 15.24
CA TYR A 148 22.71 6.41 14.60
C TYR A 148 23.48 6.41 13.28
N PHE A 149 23.23 7.41 12.42
CA PHE A 149 23.89 7.48 11.12
C PHE A 149 25.35 7.92 11.21
N LEU A 150 25.70 8.76 12.19
CA LEU A 150 27.08 9.13 12.50
C LEU A 150 27.92 7.89 12.82
N GLU A 151 27.39 6.95 13.63
CA GLU A 151 28.04 5.66 13.91
C GLU A 151 28.24 4.79 12.65
N LYS A 152 27.45 5.04 11.60
CA LYS A 152 27.57 4.37 10.29
C LYS A 152 28.43 5.14 9.29
N GLY A 153 29.04 6.25 9.69
CA GLY A 153 29.91 7.07 8.84
C GLY A 153 29.16 8.13 8.03
N PHE A 154 27.91 8.42 8.35
CA PHE A 154 27.09 9.41 7.66
C PHE A 154 26.67 10.52 8.65
N PRO A 155 27.55 11.50 8.90
CA PRO A 155 27.31 12.54 9.92
C PRO A 155 26.08 13.38 9.59
N GLY A 156 25.35 13.71 10.66
CA GLY A 156 24.14 14.54 10.71
C GLY A 156 22.90 14.03 10.01
N VAL A 157 22.89 12.81 9.49
CA VAL A 157 21.75 12.30 8.73
C VAL A 157 20.50 12.13 9.60
N ILE A 158 19.39 12.77 9.23
CA ILE A 158 18.08 12.72 9.92
C ILE A 158 17.01 11.91 9.18
N GLY A 159 17.38 11.29 8.05
CA GLY A 159 16.49 10.43 7.27
C GLY A 159 17.11 9.99 5.95
N ALA A 160 16.59 8.89 5.40
CA ALA A 160 16.96 8.35 4.10
C ALA A 160 15.76 8.44 3.15
N ILE A 161 15.96 8.97 1.94
CA ILE A 161 14.93 9.07 0.91
C ILE A 161 15.19 8.09 -0.23
N ASP A 162 14.12 7.46 -0.71
CA ASP A 162 14.16 6.58 -1.87
C ASP A 162 12.86 6.64 -2.68
N GLY A 163 12.96 6.32 -3.97
CA GLY A 163 11.85 6.17 -4.89
C GLY A 163 11.45 4.71 -5.07
N THR A 164 10.16 4.42 -5.07
CA THR A 164 9.60 3.11 -5.35
C THR A 164 8.41 3.20 -6.30
N HIS A 165 8.04 2.06 -6.90
CA HIS A 165 6.99 1.98 -7.91
C HIS A 165 5.84 1.10 -7.42
N ILE A 166 4.64 1.68 -7.33
CA ILE A 166 3.40 0.94 -7.12
C ILE A 166 2.87 0.50 -8.47
N LYS A 167 2.85 -0.82 -8.71
CA LYS A 167 2.33 -1.39 -9.94
C LYS A 167 0.84 -1.08 -10.08
N ILE A 168 0.44 -0.69 -11.28
CA ILE A 168 -0.96 -0.47 -11.65
C ILE A 168 -1.31 -1.27 -12.91
N ASP A 169 -2.60 -1.43 -13.15
CA ASP A 169 -3.08 -1.87 -14.47
C ASP A 169 -2.76 -0.80 -15.51
N LYS A 170 -2.73 -1.21 -16.79
CA LYS A 170 -2.51 -0.29 -17.91
C LYS A 170 -3.57 0.83 -17.84
N PRO A 171 -3.17 2.10 -17.67
CA PRO A 171 -4.14 3.18 -17.67
C PRO A 171 -4.72 3.37 -19.09
N SER A 172 -5.99 3.75 -19.14
CA SER A 172 -6.68 4.04 -20.41
C SER A 172 -6.13 5.31 -21.07
N ASP A 173 -5.81 6.31 -20.24
CA ASP A 173 -5.28 7.59 -20.65
C ASP A 173 -3.76 7.62 -20.50
N ASP A 174 -3.06 8.03 -21.55
CA ASP A 174 -1.60 8.20 -21.60
C ASP A 174 -0.80 7.02 -20.99
N PRO A 175 -0.98 5.78 -21.48
CA PRO A 175 -0.33 4.60 -20.91
C PRO A 175 1.20 4.65 -20.93
N ASP A 176 1.77 5.32 -21.94
CA ASP A 176 3.22 5.38 -22.13
C ASP A 176 3.90 6.15 -21.00
N SER A 177 3.25 7.20 -20.47
CA SER A 177 3.75 7.93 -19.28
C SER A 177 3.85 7.05 -18.03
N TYR A 178 3.03 6.02 -17.89
CA TYR A 178 3.05 5.15 -16.72
C TYR A 178 3.99 3.95 -16.87
N LEU A 179 4.51 3.69 -18.08
CA LEU A 179 5.41 2.58 -18.34
C LEU A 179 6.82 2.90 -17.81
N ASN A 180 7.27 2.13 -16.82
CA ASN A 180 8.60 2.33 -16.25
C ASN A 180 9.71 1.59 -17.04
N ARG A 181 10.96 1.83 -16.63
CA ARG A 181 12.17 1.20 -17.21
C ARG A 181 12.22 -0.33 -17.08
N LYS A 182 11.43 -0.90 -16.15
CA LYS A 182 11.28 -2.35 -15.93
C LYS A 182 10.09 -2.94 -16.72
N HIS A 183 9.54 -2.18 -17.66
CA HIS A 183 8.44 -2.58 -18.55
C HIS A 183 7.15 -2.99 -17.84
N PHE A 184 6.79 -2.30 -16.75
CA PHE A 184 5.45 -2.39 -16.17
C PHE A 184 4.85 -1.01 -15.87
N PHE A 185 3.51 -0.92 -15.89
CA PHE A 185 2.81 0.32 -15.56
C PHE A 185 2.85 0.58 -14.05
N SER A 186 3.21 1.78 -13.65
CA SER A 186 3.36 2.12 -12.23
C SER A 186 3.13 3.58 -11.91
N ILE A 187 2.83 3.85 -10.65
CA ILE A 187 2.86 5.18 -10.02
C ILE A 187 4.10 5.23 -9.13
N GLN A 188 4.86 6.30 -9.24
CA GLN A 188 6.04 6.55 -8.43
C GLN A 188 5.65 7.08 -7.05
N VAL A 189 6.37 6.61 -6.04
CA VAL A 189 6.24 6.98 -4.64
C VAL A 189 7.64 7.26 -4.10
N GLN A 190 7.88 8.48 -3.64
CA GLN A 190 9.04 8.88 -2.87
C GLN A 190 8.70 8.73 -1.38
N VAL A 191 9.61 8.13 -0.62
CA VAL A 191 9.45 7.92 0.82
C VAL A 191 10.72 8.35 1.54
N VAL A 192 10.56 9.09 2.64
CA VAL A 192 11.62 9.33 3.62
C VAL A 192 11.41 8.40 4.81
N CYS A 193 12.45 7.68 5.22
CA CYS A 193 12.44 6.79 6.37
C CYS A 193 13.57 7.12 7.36
N ASP A 194 13.34 6.88 8.65
CA ASP A 194 14.40 6.93 9.66
C ASP A 194 15.06 5.56 9.92
N HIS A 195 16.04 5.53 10.83
CA HIS A 195 16.79 4.32 11.17
C HIS A 195 15.95 3.20 11.80
N GLU A 196 14.80 3.55 12.39
CA GLU A 196 13.83 2.58 12.93
C GLU A 196 12.82 2.13 11.86
N LYS A 197 13.03 2.50 10.60
CA LYS A 197 12.16 2.20 9.46
C LYS A 197 10.79 2.88 9.56
N ARG A 198 10.67 3.96 10.32
CA ARG A 198 9.44 4.76 10.35
C ARG A 198 9.41 5.68 9.14
N ILE A 199 8.26 5.75 8.50
CA ILE A 199 8.02 6.67 7.39
C ILE A 199 7.83 8.09 7.96
N ARG A 200 8.64 9.04 7.49
CA ARG A 200 8.65 10.44 7.94
C ARG A 200 8.06 11.43 6.94
N ASP A 201 8.09 11.08 5.66
CA ASP A 201 7.48 11.85 4.58
C ASP A 201 7.15 10.91 3.42
N VAL A 202 6.06 11.21 2.70
CA VAL A 202 5.65 10.46 1.51
C VAL A 202 5.17 11.43 0.46
N PHE A 203 5.68 11.27 -0.77
CA PHE A 203 5.20 11.99 -1.93
C PHE A 203 4.89 10.99 -3.05
N LEU A 204 3.70 11.07 -3.64
CA LEU A 204 3.22 10.09 -4.63
C LEU A 204 2.42 10.75 -5.74
N GLY A 205 2.22 10.00 -6.83
CA GLY A 205 1.29 10.37 -7.89
C GLY A 205 1.95 10.66 -9.25
N TYR A 206 3.27 10.61 -9.32
CA TYR A 206 3.98 10.77 -10.59
C TYR A 206 3.90 9.50 -11.45
N PRO A 207 3.79 9.63 -12.77
CA PRO A 207 3.81 8.48 -13.69
C PRO A 207 5.13 7.70 -13.61
N GLY A 208 5.07 6.39 -13.80
CA GLY A 208 6.22 5.49 -13.63
C GLY A 208 7.38 5.69 -14.60
N SER A 209 7.21 6.45 -15.68
CA SER A 209 8.31 6.85 -16.57
C SER A 209 9.17 7.99 -15.99
N VAL A 210 8.68 8.71 -14.98
CA VAL A 210 9.35 9.87 -14.40
C VAL A 210 10.54 9.43 -13.55
N HIS A 211 11.67 10.12 -13.72
CA HIS A 211 12.89 9.88 -12.93
C HIS A 211 12.70 10.37 -11.49
N ASP A 212 13.29 9.66 -10.51
CA ASP A 212 13.22 10.01 -9.08
C ASP A 212 13.64 11.46 -8.82
N SER A 213 14.69 11.94 -9.50
CA SER A 213 15.17 13.32 -9.40
C SER A 213 14.12 14.36 -9.76
N ARG A 214 13.29 14.09 -10.78
CA ARG A 214 12.22 14.99 -11.21
C ARG A 214 11.04 14.93 -10.23
N ALA A 215 10.69 13.74 -9.74
CA ALA A 215 9.66 13.59 -8.71
C ALA A 215 10.05 14.32 -7.42
N PHE A 216 11.30 14.19 -6.99
CA PHE A 216 11.83 14.89 -5.84
C PHE A 216 11.76 16.41 -5.98
N ARG A 217 12.24 16.97 -7.10
CA ARG A 217 12.15 18.42 -7.34
C ARG A 217 10.71 18.95 -7.26
N ALA A 218 9.74 18.15 -7.69
CA ALA A 218 8.33 18.51 -7.63
C ALA A 218 7.66 18.23 -6.28
N SER A 219 8.32 17.52 -5.37
CA SER A 219 7.79 17.22 -4.04
C SER A 219 7.84 18.45 -3.13
N PRO A 220 6.86 18.66 -2.23
CA PRO A 220 6.93 19.72 -1.21
C PRO A 220 8.20 19.66 -0.36
N LEU A 221 8.75 18.45 -0.19
CA LEU A 221 9.98 18.24 0.54
C LEU A 221 11.13 19.06 -0.03
N SER A 222 11.32 19.13 -1.36
CA SER A 222 12.44 19.85 -1.98
C SER A 222 12.48 21.33 -1.57
N THR A 223 11.31 21.96 -1.38
CA THR A 223 11.19 23.36 -0.97
C THR A 223 11.30 23.60 0.53
N THR A 224 11.00 22.58 1.35
CA THR A 224 10.99 22.67 2.82
C THR A 224 12.27 22.14 3.46
N LEU A 225 13.22 21.63 2.67
CA LEU A 225 14.49 21.09 3.18
C LEU A 225 15.29 22.08 4.01
N ALA A 226 15.38 23.33 3.58
CA ALA A 226 16.15 24.35 4.29
C ALA A 226 15.62 24.60 5.73
N GLU A 227 14.30 24.54 5.89
CA GLU A 227 13.63 24.67 7.19
C GLU A 227 13.81 23.41 8.03
N LYS A 228 13.71 22.23 7.40
CA LYS A 228 13.71 20.94 8.07
C LYS A 228 15.10 20.43 8.48
N CYS A 229 16.13 20.73 7.69
CA CYS A 229 17.48 20.18 7.83
C CYS A 229 18.55 21.26 8.10
N GLY A 230 18.21 22.55 7.93
CA GLY A 230 19.19 23.62 7.91
C GLY A 230 19.63 24.02 6.49
N PRO A 231 20.55 24.97 6.33
CA PRO A 231 20.90 25.56 5.03
C PRO A 231 21.39 24.53 3.99
N ILE A 232 20.89 24.67 2.75
CA ILE A 232 21.08 23.73 1.63
C ILE A 232 22.55 23.51 1.25
N ASN A 233 23.43 24.48 1.52
CA ASN A 233 24.86 24.42 1.19
C ASN A 233 25.63 23.32 1.95
N ASP A 234 24.98 22.66 2.92
CA ASP A 234 25.52 21.56 3.72
C ASP A 234 24.83 20.20 3.42
N ILE A 235 24.03 20.09 2.35
CA ILE A 235 23.41 18.82 1.93
C ILE A 235 24.41 18.00 1.12
N PHE A 236 24.82 16.86 1.65
CA PHE A 236 25.69 15.91 0.96
C PHE A 236 24.88 14.75 0.38
N GLU A 237 25.14 14.43 -0.90
CA GLU A 237 24.70 13.16 -1.48
C GLU A 237 25.72 12.08 -1.10
N TYR A 238 25.27 11.06 -0.38
CA TYR A 238 26.08 9.87 -0.08
C TYR A 238 25.58 8.71 -0.93
N GLU A 239 26.27 8.41 -2.02
CA GLU A 239 25.96 7.21 -2.80
C GLU A 239 26.40 5.98 -2.00
N VAL A 240 25.46 5.24 -1.41
CA VAL A 240 25.83 3.98 -0.75
C VAL A 240 25.78 2.85 -1.78
N ILE A 241 26.96 2.52 -2.28
CA ILE A 241 27.18 1.40 -3.19
C ILE A 241 27.04 0.11 -2.38
N GLY A 242 25.98 -0.66 -2.66
CA GLY A 242 25.78 -1.96 -2.03
C GLY A 242 26.66 -3.02 -2.67
N ASN A 243 27.54 -3.64 -1.89
CA ASN A 243 27.89 -5.05 -2.07
C ASN A 243 27.46 -5.80 -0.81
N ASP A 244 26.80 -6.94 -1.03
CA ASP A 244 26.34 -7.87 0.02
C ASP A 244 27.47 -8.20 1.01
N GLU A 245 27.12 -8.18 2.29
CA GLU A 245 27.87 -8.78 3.40
C GLU A 245 29.34 -8.35 3.61
N ASN A 246 29.57 -7.05 3.86
CA ASN A 246 30.46 -6.49 4.91
C ASN A 246 30.91 -5.09 4.50
N ILE A 247 30.44 -4.09 5.27
CA ILE A 247 30.91 -2.68 5.28
C ILE A 247 30.77 -1.97 3.92
N PRO A 248 29.88 -0.97 3.77
CA PRO A 248 29.86 -0.17 2.55
C PRO A 248 31.16 0.62 2.43
N ASP A 249 31.82 0.54 1.28
CA ASP A 249 32.82 1.52 0.87
C ASP A 249 32.09 2.87 0.71
N ILE A 250 32.29 3.77 1.66
CA ILE A 250 31.72 5.13 1.63
C ILE A 250 32.61 5.99 0.74
N VAL A 251 32.04 6.52 -0.35
CA VAL A 251 32.69 7.56 -1.15
C VAL A 251 32.55 8.88 -0.40
N GLU A 252 33.66 9.61 -0.22
CA GLU A 252 33.66 10.91 0.47
C GLU A 252 32.67 11.90 -0.16
N PRO A 253 32.02 12.75 0.66
CA PRO A 253 31.03 13.70 0.19
C PRO A 253 31.63 14.71 -0.80
N GLN A 254 31.02 14.85 -1.98
CA GLN A 254 31.30 15.95 -2.91
C GLN A 254 30.34 17.11 -2.54
N GLY A 255 30.89 18.22 -2.04
CA GLY A 255 30.09 19.40 -1.70
C GLY A 255 29.46 20.07 -2.94
N ILE A 256 28.25 20.61 -2.79
CA ILE A 256 27.59 21.39 -3.83
C ILE A 256 28.20 22.80 -3.82
N GLY A 257 29.18 23.07 -4.69
CA GLY A 257 29.89 24.36 -4.73
C GLY A 257 29.05 25.51 -5.33
N GLU A 258 29.08 26.67 -4.67
CA GLU A 258 28.67 27.96 -5.23
C GLU A 258 29.79 28.53 -6.13
N ASP A 259 29.64 28.45 -7.46
CA ASP A 259 30.03 29.49 -8.44
C ASP A 259 30.05 28.94 -9.88
N GLN A 260 28.98 29.21 -10.64
CA GLN A 260 29.01 29.90 -11.94
C GLN A 260 27.59 29.93 -12.51
N ALA A 261 26.96 31.10 -12.37
CA ALA A 261 25.80 31.47 -13.15
C ALA A 261 26.23 31.66 -14.62
N ASP A 262 26.23 30.58 -15.40
CA ASP A 262 26.17 30.67 -16.86
C ASP A 262 25.62 29.37 -17.47
N ASP A 263 24.32 29.40 -17.76
CA ASP A 263 23.67 28.74 -18.90
C ASP A 263 24.17 27.33 -19.28
N ARG A 264 24.15 26.37 -18.35
CA ARG A 264 24.25 24.92 -18.64
C ARG A 264 23.44 24.12 -17.60
N ASP A 265 22.52 23.30 -18.09
CA ASP A 265 21.68 22.34 -17.37
C ASP A 265 22.48 21.38 -16.46
N GLY A 266 22.81 21.84 -15.25
CA GLY A 266 23.85 21.23 -14.41
C GLY A 266 23.47 21.06 -12.95
N VAL A 267 22.24 20.66 -12.64
CA VAL A 267 22.01 19.82 -11.44
C VAL A 267 22.00 18.39 -11.93
N ILE A 268 23.21 17.83 -12.07
CA ILE A 268 23.47 16.50 -12.57
C ILE A 268 23.03 15.50 -11.48
N MET A 269 21.74 15.20 -11.43
CA MET A 269 21.26 13.93 -10.87
C MET A 269 21.55 12.86 -11.94
N ARG A 270 22.79 12.37 -11.96
CA ARG A 270 23.17 11.21 -12.78
C ARG A 270 22.38 10.01 -12.30
N ASP A 271 21.88 9.25 -13.27
CA ASP A 271 21.06 8.06 -13.08
C ASP A 271 21.61 7.15 -11.96
N ASN A 272 20.71 6.72 -11.06
CA ASN A 272 20.88 5.89 -9.84
C ASN A 272 20.94 6.69 -8.53
N VAL A 273 19.82 7.30 -8.13
CA VAL A 273 19.64 7.93 -6.82
C VAL A 273 19.44 6.84 -5.76
N ALA A 274 20.51 6.12 -5.43
CA ALA A 274 20.56 5.31 -4.23
C ALA A 274 21.04 6.19 -3.07
N ARG A 275 20.09 6.53 -2.18
CA ARG A 275 20.29 6.97 -0.79
C ARG A 275 20.79 8.41 -0.62
N MET A 276 19.88 9.38 -0.78
CA MET A 276 20.08 10.68 -0.14
C MET A 276 19.93 10.52 1.38
N LEU A 277 20.94 10.96 2.13
CA LEU A 277 20.98 10.96 3.58
C LEU A 277 21.06 12.44 4.04
N PHE A 278 20.11 12.91 4.85
CA PHE A 278 19.94 14.35 5.12
C PHE A 278 20.70 14.88 6.33
N GLN A 279 21.76 15.67 6.17
CA GLN A 279 22.51 16.23 7.29
C GLN A 279 21.77 17.38 8.05
N ARG A 280 21.67 17.33 9.39
CA ARG A 280 21.52 18.46 10.34
C ARG A 280 22.89 18.69 11.02
N ARG A 281 23.14 19.91 11.48
CA ARG A 281 24.40 20.32 12.11
C ARG A 281 24.27 20.41 13.62
#